data_AF-G2FMR8-F1
#
_entry.id   AF-G2FMR8-F1
#
_cell.length_a   1.000
_cell.length_b   1.000
_cell.length_c   1.000
_cell.angle_alpha   90.00
_cell.angle_beta   90.00
_cell.angle_gamma   90.00
#
_symmetry.space_group_name_H-M   'P 1'
#
loop_
_entity.id
_entity.type
_entity.pdbx_description
1 polymer ?
#
loop_
_entity_poly.entity_id
_entity_poly.type
_entity_poly.pdbx_seq_one_letter_code
_entity_poly.pdbx_strand_id
1 'polypeptide(L)'
;MTNRHLGYNKKKIFIVSILVTALLIGGIVIYTGTFSAEVIAQNKLSKEDVTVEPSVETNEEPAQETTVVIEPTTKPVIAQPKPTVQESPLPFNQLVLAQIETYNKGNYPYLLNTDYSNYNGVTTNLYYQGKLLLKADPSGNRASHCVGITFEVFFRAMEDWNQRQGYAGDTIKGLNYEQLYDFVLKWYCAGPKTENNLVIALEKYKLGKRITNFEEARPGDFIDFSRENQTGHTVVLIDWVRDNGKIVGLRYWSSQESTNGIAYKTEYFNILRSDGTKYGNIMKDNVYIGRVVP
;
A
#
# COMPACT_ATOMS: atom_id res chain seq x y z
N MET A 1 -63.67 14.43 -16.13
CA MET A 1 -64.83 13.71 -15.56
C MET A 1 -64.70 12.23 -15.87
N THR A 2 -65.22 11.40 -14.95
CA THR A 2 -65.26 9.92 -14.86
C THR A 2 -64.05 9.20 -14.23
N ASN A 3 -64.31 8.76 -13.00
CA ASN A 3 -63.55 7.95 -12.07
C ASN A 3 -63.18 6.56 -12.61
N ARG A 4 -62.04 6.02 -12.16
CA ARG A 4 -61.94 4.63 -11.68
C ARG A 4 -61.00 4.52 -10.49
N HIS A 5 -61.60 4.10 -9.39
CA HIS A 5 -60.97 3.58 -8.17
C HIS A 5 -60.19 2.30 -8.45
N LEU A 6 -59.02 2.14 -7.82
CA LEU A 6 -58.62 0.90 -7.18
C LEU A 6 -57.60 1.21 -6.08
N GLY A 7 -58.05 1.07 -4.84
CA GLY A 7 -57.19 1.10 -3.65
C GLY A 7 -56.45 -0.22 -3.50
N TYR A 8 -55.23 -0.15 -2.97
CA TYR A 8 -54.53 -1.33 -2.47
C TYR A 8 -54.03 -1.09 -1.05
N ASN A 9 -54.26 -2.10 -0.23
CA ASN A 9 -54.41 -2.02 1.21
C ASN A 9 -53.09 -2.35 1.93
N LYS A 10 -52.89 -1.75 3.11
CA LYS A 10 -51.74 -2.01 4.00
C LYS A 10 -51.93 -3.32 4.80
N LYS A 11 -50.79 -3.92 5.17
CA LYS A 11 -50.51 -4.93 6.23
C LYS A 11 -50.51 -6.40 5.80
N LYS A 12 -49.32 -7.02 5.86
CA LYS A 12 -48.92 -7.94 6.95
C LYS A 12 -47.43 -8.33 6.83
N ILE A 13 -46.74 -8.25 7.97
CA ILE A 13 -45.40 -8.75 8.27
C ILE A 13 -45.53 -10.21 8.72
N PHE A 14 -44.66 -11.12 8.26
CA PHE A 14 -44.26 -12.34 8.99
C PHE A 14 -42.89 -12.87 8.50
N ILE A 15 -41.87 -12.63 9.34
CA ILE A 15 -40.76 -13.49 9.79
C ILE A 15 -40.36 -14.69 8.90
N VAL A 16 -39.10 -14.70 8.45
CA VAL A 16 -38.32 -15.94 8.25
C VAL A 16 -36.97 -15.77 8.97
N SER A 17 -36.84 -16.45 10.10
CA SER A 17 -35.58 -16.70 10.80
C SER A 17 -34.93 -17.94 10.22
N ILE A 18 -33.68 -17.87 9.75
CA ILE A 18 -32.85 -19.06 9.53
C ILE A 18 -31.62 -18.94 10.42
N LEU A 19 -31.61 -19.79 11.45
CA LEU A 19 -30.43 -20.20 12.19
C LEU A 19 -29.49 -20.97 11.26
N VAL A 20 -28.19 -20.66 11.28
CA VAL A 20 -27.16 -21.66 11.00
C VAL A 20 -26.21 -21.69 12.19
N THR A 21 -26.44 -22.72 13.01
CA THR A 21 -25.65 -23.07 14.18
C THR A 21 -24.36 -23.75 13.74
N ALA A 22 -23.24 -23.34 14.33
CA ALA A 22 -21.97 -24.05 14.27
C ALA A 22 -22.09 -25.43 14.95
N LEU A 23 -21.53 -26.47 14.33
CA LEU A 23 -21.14 -27.71 14.99
C LEU A 23 -19.83 -28.20 14.37
N LEU A 24 -18.74 -28.01 15.13
CA LEU A 24 -17.51 -28.80 15.05
C LEU A 24 -17.80 -30.19 15.65
N ILE A 25 -17.36 -31.25 14.97
CA ILE A 25 -16.59 -32.40 15.51
C ILE A 25 -16.46 -33.46 14.40
N GLY A 26 -15.23 -33.90 14.15
CA GLY A 26 -14.93 -35.28 13.74
C GLY A 26 -14.94 -35.57 12.25
N GLY A 27 -13.80 -35.37 11.59
CA GLY A 27 -13.59 -35.85 10.22
C GLY A 27 -12.18 -35.61 9.73
N ILE A 28 -11.24 -36.43 10.21
CA ILE A 28 -9.92 -36.58 9.60
C ILE A 28 -10.16 -37.11 8.16
N VAL A 29 -9.92 -36.27 7.16
CA VAL A 29 -9.71 -36.70 5.78
C VAL A 29 -8.33 -36.20 5.38
N ILE A 30 -7.39 -37.14 5.38
CA ILE A 30 -6.06 -36.98 4.80
C ILE A 30 -6.27 -36.88 3.28
N TYR A 31 -6.10 -35.70 2.71
CA TYR A 31 -5.99 -35.53 1.26
C TYR A 31 -4.53 -35.24 0.92
N THR A 32 -3.74 -36.30 0.77
CA THR A 32 -2.42 -36.23 0.13
C THR A 32 -2.62 -36.11 -1.37
N GLY A 33 -2.77 -34.88 -1.85
CA GLY A 33 -2.71 -34.54 -3.27
C GLY A 33 -1.25 -34.33 -3.67
N THR A 34 -0.62 -35.39 -4.18
CA THR A 34 0.67 -35.36 -4.85
C THR A 34 0.58 -34.53 -6.13
N PHE A 35 1.17 -33.34 -6.14
CA PHE A 35 1.51 -32.66 -7.39
C PHE A 35 2.72 -33.35 -8.01
N SER A 36 2.47 -34.10 -9.09
CA SER A 36 3.52 -34.62 -9.97
C SER A 36 4.13 -33.46 -10.74
N ALA A 37 5.41 -33.21 -10.51
CA ALA A 37 6.26 -32.43 -11.40
C ALA A 37 6.85 -33.40 -12.42
N GLU A 38 6.31 -33.38 -13.64
CA GLU A 38 6.91 -34.04 -14.79
C GLU A 38 6.67 -33.13 -16.01
N VAL A 39 7.63 -33.12 -16.94
CA VAL A 39 7.89 -32.11 -18.00
C VAL A 39 8.76 -30.96 -17.45
N ILE A 40 10.09 -30.93 -17.62
CA ILE A 40 10.86 -31.01 -18.86
C ILE A 40 12.18 -31.73 -18.61
N ALA A 41 12.44 -32.79 -19.39
CA ALA A 41 13.75 -33.39 -19.52
C ALA A 41 14.37 -33.01 -20.88
N GLN A 42 15.66 -32.68 -20.82
CA GLN A 42 16.68 -32.78 -21.86
C GLN A 42 16.79 -31.66 -22.91
N ASN A 43 17.87 -30.89 -22.78
CA ASN A 43 18.89 -30.89 -23.82
C ASN A 43 20.30 -31.00 -23.21
N LYS A 44 21.05 -31.98 -23.72
CA LYS A 44 22.46 -32.33 -23.46
C LYS A 44 23.38 -31.26 -24.05
N LEU A 45 24.39 -30.78 -23.31
CA LEU A 45 25.78 -31.28 -23.24
C LEU A 45 26.64 -30.95 -24.48
N SER A 46 27.57 -30.01 -24.32
CA SER A 46 28.98 -30.21 -24.69
C SER A 46 29.89 -29.40 -23.76
N LYS A 47 30.87 -30.09 -23.19
CA LYS A 47 32.07 -29.55 -22.54
C LYS A 47 33.13 -29.34 -23.63
N GLU A 48 33.98 -28.35 -23.47
CA GLU A 48 35.44 -28.57 -23.53
C GLU A 48 36.20 -27.42 -22.84
N ASP A 49 37.27 -27.82 -22.16
CA ASP A 49 38.25 -27.04 -21.41
C ASP A 49 39.04 -26.06 -22.31
N VAL A 50 39.64 -25.02 -21.71
CA VAL A 50 41.12 -24.89 -21.57
C VAL A 50 41.48 -23.55 -20.92
N THR A 51 42.46 -23.69 -20.04
CA THR A 51 43.17 -22.82 -19.11
C THR A 51 43.97 -21.66 -19.71
N VAL A 52 44.43 -20.77 -18.80
CA VAL A 52 45.69 -19.98 -18.79
C VAL A 52 45.51 -18.45 -18.80
N GLU A 53 45.59 -17.88 -17.59
CA GLU A 53 46.20 -16.57 -17.27
C GLU A 53 47.74 -16.68 -17.40
N PRO A 54 48.50 -15.61 -17.74
CA PRO A 54 48.84 -14.63 -16.70
C PRO A 54 49.08 -13.17 -17.14
N SER A 55 48.92 -12.30 -16.14
CA SER A 55 49.58 -11.01 -15.83
C SER A 55 50.66 -10.46 -16.79
N VAL A 56 50.67 -9.13 -16.99
CA VAL A 56 51.86 -8.27 -16.73
C VAL A 56 51.43 -6.85 -16.34
N GLU A 57 52.12 -6.36 -15.32
CA GLU A 57 52.15 -5.07 -14.65
C GLU A 57 52.73 -3.88 -15.47
N THR A 58 52.46 -2.69 -14.88
CA THR A 58 53.31 -1.49 -14.76
C THR A 58 53.65 -0.60 -15.97
N ASN A 59 53.25 0.67 -15.87
CA ASN A 59 54.17 1.72 -15.40
C ASN A 59 53.42 3.02 -15.01
N GLU A 60 53.70 3.46 -13.78
CA GLU A 60 53.48 4.81 -13.27
C GLU A 60 54.66 5.73 -13.66
N GLU A 61 54.53 7.01 -13.25
CA GLU A 61 55.52 8.08 -13.07
C GLU A 61 55.68 9.17 -14.18
N PRO A 62 56.07 10.42 -13.83
CA PRO A 62 55.48 11.27 -12.78
C PRO A 62 55.42 12.78 -13.15
N ALA A 63 54.85 13.56 -12.21
CA ALA A 63 55.17 14.95 -11.87
C ALA A 63 54.75 16.10 -12.81
N GLN A 64 53.96 17.03 -12.27
CA GLN A 64 54.49 18.38 -12.03
C GLN A 64 53.73 19.09 -10.90
N GLU A 65 54.45 19.16 -9.79
CA GLU A 65 54.20 19.97 -8.60
C GLU A 65 54.51 21.43 -8.94
N THR A 66 53.51 22.31 -8.88
CA THR A 66 53.75 23.76 -8.91
C THR A 66 53.42 24.33 -7.54
N THR A 67 54.48 24.56 -6.77
CA THR A 67 54.49 25.33 -5.53
C THR A 67 54.17 26.78 -5.83
N VAL A 68 53.05 27.29 -5.28
CA VAL A 68 52.82 28.73 -5.16
C VAL A 68 52.85 29.09 -3.68
N VAL A 69 53.82 29.94 -3.38
CA VAL A 69 54.11 30.55 -2.09
C VAL A 69 52.94 31.44 -1.68
N ILE A 70 52.47 31.23 -0.44
CA ILE A 70 51.45 32.02 0.24
C ILE A 70 52.14 33.15 0.99
N GLU A 71 51.78 34.41 0.72
CA GLU A 71 51.94 35.52 1.67
C GLU A 71 50.58 35.93 2.25
N PRO A 72 50.46 36.16 3.57
CA PRO A 72 49.17 36.33 4.23
C PRO A 72 48.77 37.81 4.33
N THR A 73 47.80 38.24 3.53
CA THR A 73 47.03 39.46 3.82
C THR A 73 45.77 39.11 4.62
N THR A 74 45.89 39.17 5.95
CA THR A 74 44.78 39.00 6.90
C THR A 74 43.89 40.25 6.94
N LYS A 75 42.82 40.24 6.14
CA LYS A 75 41.59 40.97 6.45
C LYS A 75 40.60 39.99 7.10
N PRO A 76 39.78 40.43 8.08
CA PRO A 76 38.85 39.54 8.77
C PRO A 76 37.76 39.10 7.79
N VAL A 77 37.88 37.87 7.31
CA VAL A 77 36.81 37.18 6.59
C VAL A 77 35.77 36.81 7.65
N ILE A 78 34.67 37.54 7.67
CA ILE A 78 33.44 37.12 8.34
C ILE A 78 33.12 35.75 7.75
N ALA A 79 33.26 34.70 8.56
CA ALA A 79 32.95 33.34 8.18
C ALA A 79 31.51 33.32 7.67
N GLN A 80 31.34 33.11 6.36
CA GLN A 80 30.04 32.77 5.86
C GLN A 80 29.60 31.48 6.55
N PRO A 81 28.37 31.42 7.10
CA PRO A 81 27.87 30.19 7.65
C PRO A 81 27.94 29.12 6.56
N LYS A 82 28.66 28.04 6.88
CA LYS A 82 28.64 26.77 6.15
C LYS A 82 27.19 26.51 5.70
N PRO A 83 26.93 26.13 4.43
CA PRO A 83 25.57 25.86 3.98
C PRO A 83 24.96 24.88 4.96
N THR A 84 24.01 25.38 5.73
CA THR A 84 23.27 24.59 6.69
C THR A 84 22.48 23.64 5.82
N VAL A 85 22.68 22.34 6.02
CA VAL A 85 21.90 21.28 5.37
C VAL A 85 20.44 21.56 5.68
N GLN A 86 19.75 22.14 4.71
CA GLN A 86 18.35 22.53 4.69
C GLN A 86 17.84 21.86 3.40
N GLU A 87 16.96 20.87 3.40
CA GLU A 87 15.83 20.55 4.27
C GLU A 87 15.84 19.08 4.72
N SER A 88 15.13 18.76 5.81
CA SER A 88 14.73 17.39 6.07
C SER A 88 13.91 16.89 4.87
N PRO A 89 14.20 15.71 4.29
CA PRO A 89 13.41 15.20 3.18
C PRO A 89 11.95 15.15 3.63
N LEU A 90 11.05 15.76 2.85
CA LEU A 90 9.62 15.81 3.14
C LEU A 90 9.18 14.45 3.68
N PRO A 91 8.54 14.39 4.88
CA PRO A 91 8.07 13.14 5.43
C PRO A 91 7.26 12.36 4.39
N PHE A 92 7.52 11.06 4.20
CA PHE A 92 6.94 10.28 3.09
C PHE A 92 5.41 10.39 3.00
N ASN A 93 4.73 10.54 4.13
CA ASN A 93 3.28 10.76 4.19
C ASN A 93 2.83 12.02 3.43
N GLN A 94 3.67 13.05 3.27
CA GLN A 94 3.37 14.19 2.41
C GLN A 94 3.43 13.83 0.92
N LEU A 95 4.30 12.91 0.51
CA LEU A 95 4.30 12.38 -0.86
C LEU A 95 3.01 11.59 -1.12
N VAL A 96 2.59 10.77 -0.16
CA VAL A 96 1.30 10.07 -0.22
C VAL A 96 0.15 11.05 -0.41
N LEU A 97 0.10 12.12 0.39
CA LEU A 97 -0.94 13.16 0.27
C LEU A 97 -0.87 13.91 -1.07
N ALA A 98 0.33 14.15 -1.62
CA ALA A 98 0.46 14.73 -2.94
C ALA A 98 -0.06 13.78 -4.04
N GLN A 99 0.17 12.47 -3.91
CA GLN A 99 -0.30 11.48 -4.87
C GLN A 99 -1.82 11.34 -4.88
N ILE A 100 -2.50 11.32 -3.72
CA ILE A 100 -3.98 11.22 -3.69
C ILE A 100 -4.65 12.39 -4.40
N GLU A 101 -4.06 13.59 -4.36
CA GLU A 101 -4.60 14.80 -5.00
C GLU A 101 -4.63 14.70 -6.53
N THR A 102 -3.78 13.85 -7.12
CA THR A 102 -3.77 13.62 -8.58
C THR A 102 -5.04 12.93 -9.09
N TYR A 103 -5.81 12.30 -8.19
CA TYR A 103 -7.06 11.60 -8.50
C TYR A 103 -8.31 12.51 -8.41
N ASN A 104 -8.18 13.77 -7.97
CA ASN A 104 -9.36 14.63 -7.77
C ASN A 104 -10.07 15.06 -9.08
N LYS A 105 -9.42 14.90 -10.24
CA LYS A 105 -9.94 15.36 -11.54
C LYS A 105 -10.45 14.25 -12.47
N GLY A 106 -10.47 13.00 -12.02
CA GLY A 106 -10.84 11.86 -12.87
C GLY A 106 -12.11 11.14 -12.41
N ASN A 107 -12.70 10.38 -13.33
CA ASN A 107 -13.72 9.40 -13.00
C ASN A 107 -13.04 8.05 -12.75
N TYR A 108 -13.21 7.52 -11.54
CA TYR A 108 -12.54 6.30 -11.07
C TYR A 108 -13.57 5.36 -10.47
N PRO A 109 -14.31 4.60 -11.28
CA PRO A 109 -15.41 3.78 -10.79
C PRO A 109 -14.92 2.73 -9.78
N TYR A 110 -15.79 2.32 -8.88
CA TYR A 110 -15.51 1.20 -8.01
C TYR A 110 -15.74 -0.12 -8.75
N LEU A 111 -14.76 -1.03 -8.67
CA LEU A 111 -14.93 -2.41 -9.08
C LEU A 111 -14.14 -3.31 -8.13
N LEU A 112 -14.87 -4.11 -7.34
CA LEU A 112 -14.32 -5.23 -6.60
C LEU A 112 -14.68 -6.52 -7.33
N ASN A 113 -13.67 -7.29 -7.70
CA ASN A 113 -13.83 -8.63 -8.22
C ASN A 113 -12.71 -9.55 -7.69
N THR A 114 -12.74 -10.81 -8.06
CA THR A 114 -11.76 -11.82 -7.65
C THR A 114 -10.85 -12.26 -8.79
N ASP A 115 -10.91 -11.60 -9.96
CA ASP A 115 -10.12 -11.95 -11.14
C ASP A 115 -8.75 -11.23 -11.11
N TYR A 116 -7.96 -11.57 -10.09
CA TYR A 116 -6.62 -11.01 -9.90
C TYR A 116 -5.63 -11.39 -11.00
N SER A 117 -5.98 -12.34 -11.87
CA SER A 117 -5.22 -12.67 -13.07
C SER A 117 -5.31 -11.58 -14.13
N ASN A 118 -6.40 -10.80 -14.17
CA ASN A 118 -6.64 -9.78 -15.19
C ASN A 118 -6.73 -8.36 -14.64
N TYR A 119 -7.06 -8.19 -13.35
CA TYR A 119 -7.23 -6.89 -12.72
C TYR A 119 -6.88 -6.94 -11.23
N ASN A 120 -6.10 -5.97 -10.77
CA ASN A 120 -5.60 -5.96 -9.38
C ASN A 120 -6.14 -4.77 -8.56
N GLY A 121 -7.16 -4.06 -9.01
CA GLY A 121 -7.70 -2.93 -8.26
C GLY A 121 -6.94 -1.61 -8.40
N VAL A 122 -6.00 -1.55 -9.34
CA VAL A 122 -5.22 -0.34 -9.68
C VAL A 122 -5.83 0.36 -10.89
N THR A 123 -5.68 1.67 -10.97
CA THR A 123 -6.24 2.51 -12.05
C THR A 123 -5.37 2.53 -13.30
N THR A 124 -4.09 2.21 -13.16
CA THR A 124 -3.12 2.09 -14.24
C THR A 124 -2.23 0.87 -14.03
N ASN A 125 -1.72 0.28 -15.11
CA ASN A 125 -0.75 -0.81 -14.99
C ASN A 125 0.48 -0.30 -14.23
N LEU A 126 0.91 -1.04 -13.23
CA LEU A 126 2.13 -0.77 -12.49
C LEU A 126 3.22 -1.70 -13.01
N TYR A 127 4.35 -1.11 -13.39
CA TYR A 127 5.53 -1.83 -13.85
C TYR A 127 6.64 -1.63 -12.84
N TYR A 128 7.38 -2.68 -12.52
CA TYR A 128 8.54 -2.63 -11.65
C TYR A 128 9.69 -3.39 -12.29
N GLN A 129 10.85 -2.75 -12.42
CA GLN A 129 12.03 -3.32 -13.09
C GLN A 129 11.69 -3.82 -14.52
N GLY A 130 10.88 -3.05 -15.25
CA GLY A 130 10.44 -3.37 -16.61
C GLY A 130 9.41 -4.52 -16.73
N LYS A 131 9.00 -5.12 -15.60
CA LYS A 131 8.00 -6.20 -15.57
C LYS A 131 6.65 -5.67 -15.08
N LEU A 132 5.57 -6.16 -15.68
CA LEU A 132 4.21 -5.85 -15.23
C LEU A 132 3.98 -6.45 -13.84
N LEU A 133 3.77 -5.59 -12.84
CA LEU A 133 3.53 -5.97 -11.45
C LEU A 133 2.04 -6.09 -11.14
N LEU A 134 1.25 -5.08 -11.50
CA LEU A 134 -0.20 -5.04 -11.29
C LEU A 134 -0.95 -4.51 -12.50
N LYS A 135 -2.12 -5.10 -12.77
CA LYS A 135 -2.96 -4.83 -13.93
C LYS A 135 -4.12 -3.92 -13.58
N ALA A 136 -4.30 -2.88 -14.39
CA ALA A 136 -5.53 -2.10 -14.41
C ALA A 136 -6.65 -2.84 -15.12
N ASP A 137 -7.88 -2.33 -14.96
CA ASP A 137 -9.05 -2.92 -15.60
C ASP A 137 -8.90 -2.89 -17.14
N PRO A 138 -9.10 -4.03 -17.84
CA PRO A 138 -8.87 -4.14 -19.28
C PRO A 138 -9.83 -3.28 -20.11
N SER A 139 -10.97 -2.84 -19.57
CA SER A 139 -11.86 -1.88 -20.26
C SER A 139 -11.26 -0.47 -20.36
N GLY A 140 -10.20 -0.18 -19.60
CA GLY A 140 -9.58 1.15 -19.55
C GLY A 140 -10.43 2.20 -18.80
N ASN A 141 -11.52 1.79 -18.13
CA ASN A 141 -12.37 2.69 -17.35
C ASN A 141 -11.72 3.19 -16.05
N ARG A 142 -10.50 2.71 -15.73
CA ARG A 142 -9.72 3.07 -14.55
C ARG A 142 -10.43 2.74 -13.24
N ALA A 143 -11.21 1.66 -13.24
CA ALA A 143 -11.84 1.16 -12.04
C ALA A 143 -10.79 0.78 -10.99
N SER A 144 -11.17 0.89 -9.72
CA SER A 144 -10.29 0.50 -8.60
C SER A 144 -11.08 -0.12 -7.44
N HIS A 145 -10.37 -0.76 -6.53
CA HIS A 145 -10.86 -1.07 -5.20
C HIS A 145 -9.82 -0.71 -4.14
N CYS A 146 -10.28 -0.57 -2.90
CA CYS A 146 -9.52 -0.04 -1.77
C CYS A 146 -8.04 -0.48 -1.66
N VAL A 147 -7.77 -1.78 -1.67
CA VAL A 147 -6.41 -2.28 -1.46
C VAL A 147 -5.48 -2.02 -2.65
N GLY A 148 -6.01 -2.02 -3.88
CA GLY A 148 -5.22 -1.74 -5.06
C GLY A 148 -4.90 -0.26 -5.21
N ILE A 149 -5.89 0.62 -5.04
CA ILE A 149 -5.63 2.07 -5.15
C ILE A 149 -4.67 2.58 -4.06
N THR A 150 -4.77 2.03 -2.84
CA THR A 150 -3.84 2.40 -1.77
C THR A 150 -2.42 1.88 -2.03
N PHE A 151 -2.28 0.68 -2.61
CA PHE A 151 -0.99 0.19 -3.07
C PHE A 151 -0.42 1.05 -4.22
N GLU A 152 -1.24 1.43 -5.19
CA GLU A 152 -0.82 2.31 -6.29
C GLU A 152 -0.30 3.64 -5.75
N VAL A 153 -1.01 4.27 -4.81
CA VAL A 153 -0.54 5.50 -4.16
C VAL A 153 0.79 5.30 -3.42
N PHE A 154 0.96 4.20 -2.69
CA PHE A 154 2.24 3.84 -2.08
C PHE A 154 3.35 3.73 -3.13
N PHE A 155 3.08 3.01 -4.22
CA PHE A 155 4.01 2.77 -5.31
C PHE A 155 4.45 4.07 -5.99
N ARG A 156 3.48 4.93 -6.37
CA ARG A 156 3.77 6.25 -6.96
C ARG A 156 4.51 7.18 -6.00
N ALA A 157 4.21 7.12 -4.71
CA ALA A 157 4.94 7.90 -3.71
C ALA A 157 6.39 7.42 -3.54
N MET A 158 6.65 6.11 -3.69
CA MET A 158 8.02 5.57 -3.74
C MET A 158 8.77 5.99 -5.01
N GLU A 159 8.10 6.01 -6.17
CA GLU A 159 8.69 6.53 -7.41
C GLU A 159 9.12 8.00 -7.24
N ASP A 160 8.24 8.85 -6.70
CA ASP A 160 8.55 10.26 -6.42
C ASP A 160 9.68 10.40 -5.39
N TRP A 161 9.66 9.58 -4.34
CA TRP A 161 10.75 9.56 -3.35
C TRP A 161 12.10 9.21 -3.99
N ASN A 162 12.16 8.17 -4.82
CA ASN A 162 13.39 7.76 -5.53
C ASN A 162 13.91 8.87 -6.43
N GLN A 163 13.02 9.50 -7.19
CA GLN A 163 13.37 10.60 -8.08
C GLN A 163 13.99 11.75 -7.28
N ARG A 164 13.43 12.10 -6.11
CA ARG A 164 13.96 13.13 -5.22
C ARG A 164 15.29 12.77 -4.57
N GLN A 165 15.56 11.48 -4.37
CA GLN A 165 16.87 11.00 -3.89
C GLN A 165 17.91 10.89 -5.02
N GLY A 166 17.53 11.11 -6.28
CA GLY A 166 18.42 10.95 -7.43
C GLY A 166 18.73 9.48 -7.76
N TYR A 167 17.90 8.54 -7.30
CA TYR A 167 18.06 7.14 -7.65
C TYR A 167 17.59 6.90 -9.09
N ALA A 168 18.45 6.24 -9.87
CA ALA A 168 18.11 5.81 -11.22
C ALA A 168 17.28 4.53 -11.17
N GLY A 169 16.11 4.56 -11.82
CA GLY A 169 15.24 3.40 -12.03
C GLY A 169 14.25 3.10 -10.90
N ASP A 170 13.42 2.08 -11.14
CA ASP A 170 12.35 1.65 -10.23
C ASP A 170 12.96 0.78 -9.11
N THR A 171 13.40 1.39 -8.01
CA THR A 171 13.95 0.68 -6.85
C THR A 171 13.18 0.99 -5.58
N ILE A 172 12.49 0.03 -5.01
CA ILE A 172 11.88 0.18 -3.69
C ILE A 172 12.86 -0.44 -2.70
N LYS A 173 13.78 0.37 -2.15
CA LYS A 173 14.80 -0.06 -1.16
C LYS A 173 15.61 -1.30 -1.61
N GLY A 174 15.90 -1.41 -2.90
CA GLY A 174 16.66 -2.52 -3.46
C GLY A 174 15.92 -3.86 -3.49
N LEU A 175 14.60 -3.88 -3.28
CA LEU A 175 13.81 -5.09 -3.48
C LEU A 175 13.86 -5.51 -4.94
N ASN A 176 14.05 -6.80 -5.19
CA ASN A 176 13.82 -7.36 -6.51
C ASN A 176 12.32 -7.57 -6.78
N TYR A 177 11.97 -7.90 -8.02
CA TYR A 177 10.58 -8.15 -8.42
C TYR A 177 9.85 -9.16 -7.52
N GLU A 178 10.44 -10.32 -7.21
CA GLU A 178 9.79 -11.35 -6.39
C GLU A 178 9.53 -10.87 -4.96
N GLN A 179 10.46 -10.11 -4.40
CA GLN A 179 10.32 -9.51 -3.08
C GLN A 179 9.20 -8.46 -3.06
N LEU A 180 9.13 -7.60 -4.07
CA LEU A 180 8.05 -6.62 -4.16
C LEU A 180 6.71 -7.31 -4.42
N TYR A 181 6.68 -8.39 -5.19
CA TYR A 181 5.46 -9.16 -5.42
C TYR A 181 4.96 -9.83 -4.13
N ASP A 182 5.82 -10.43 -3.31
CA ASP A 182 5.40 -10.92 -1.98
C ASP A 182 4.99 -9.78 -1.03
N PHE A 183 5.61 -8.60 -1.13
CA PHE A 183 5.13 -7.40 -0.43
C PHE A 183 3.71 -7.04 -0.86
N VAL A 184 3.40 -7.07 -2.16
CA VAL A 184 2.04 -6.85 -2.70
C VAL A 184 1.07 -7.86 -2.11
N LEU A 185 1.39 -9.17 -2.12
CA LEU A 185 0.50 -10.20 -1.58
C LEU A 185 0.15 -9.97 -0.11
N LYS A 186 1.13 -9.52 0.69
CA LYS A 186 0.92 -9.16 2.11
C LYS A 186 0.06 -7.91 2.26
N TRP A 187 0.33 -6.88 1.46
CA TRP A 187 -0.49 -5.67 1.42
C TRP A 187 -1.94 -5.99 1.06
N TYR A 188 -2.15 -6.89 0.09
CA TYR A 188 -3.45 -7.35 -0.39
C TYR A 188 -4.19 -8.28 0.57
N CYS A 189 -3.59 -8.59 1.73
CA CYS A 189 -4.14 -9.55 2.67
C CYS A 189 -4.46 -10.91 2.00
N ALA A 190 -3.58 -11.38 1.10
CA ALA A 190 -3.75 -12.63 0.35
C ALA A 190 -3.48 -13.88 1.23
N GLY A 191 -4.18 -13.97 2.36
CA GLY A 191 -4.04 -14.99 3.39
C GLY A 191 -4.59 -14.51 4.74
N PRO A 192 -4.33 -15.24 5.84
CA PRO A 192 -4.79 -14.85 7.17
C PRO A 192 -4.25 -13.46 7.56
N LYS A 193 -5.10 -12.62 8.16
CA LYS A 193 -4.75 -11.24 8.52
C LYS A 193 -3.62 -11.13 9.57
N THR A 194 -3.43 -12.19 10.34
CA THR A 194 -2.32 -12.36 11.30
C THR A 194 -0.95 -12.44 10.63
N GLU A 195 -0.92 -12.79 9.34
CA GLU A 195 0.29 -12.94 8.53
C GLU A 195 0.32 -11.99 7.33
N ASN A 196 -0.84 -11.46 6.93
CA ASN A 196 -1.01 -10.64 5.74
C ASN A 196 -1.84 -9.40 6.08
N ASN A 197 -1.17 -8.27 6.20
CA ASN A 197 -1.75 -6.94 6.15
C ASN A 197 -0.65 -5.94 5.79
N LEU A 198 -1.03 -4.69 5.50
CA LEU A 198 -0.06 -3.67 5.09
C LEU A 198 1.04 -3.42 6.12
N VAL A 199 0.77 -3.56 7.42
CA VAL A 199 1.78 -3.35 8.46
C VAL A 199 2.81 -4.46 8.43
N ILE A 200 2.37 -5.71 8.31
CA ILE A 200 3.27 -6.88 8.19
C ILE A 200 4.12 -6.75 6.93
N ALA A 201 3.53 -6.29 5.80
CA ALA A 201 4.28 -6.03 4.58
C ALA A 201 5.39 -4.99 4.82
N LEU A 202 5.04 -3.83 5.40
CA LEU A 202 5.99 -2.75 5.68
C LEU A 202 7.13 -3.18 6.60
N GLU A 203 6.83 -3.89 7.69
CA GLU A 203 7.83 -4.32 8.67
C GLU A 203 8.74 -5.42 8.11
N LYS A 204 8.16 -6.44 7.45
CA LYS A 204 8.93 -7.54 6.84
C LYS A 204 9.99 -7.02 5.88
N TYR A 205 9.63 -6.04 5.07
CA TYR A 205 10.49 -5.47 4.02
C TYR A 205 11.25 -4.22 4.47
N LYS A 206 11.16 -3.86 5.76
CA LYS A 206 11.82 -2.68 6.34
C LYS A 206 11.49 -1.38 5.60
N LEU A 207 10.29 -1.27 5.05
CA LEU A 207 9.78 -0.09 4.34
C LEU A 207 8.95 0.82 5.26
N GLY A 208 8.74 0.41 6.50
CA GLY A 208 7.95 1.17 7.45
C GLY A 208 7.82 0.47 8.79
N LYS A 209 6.89 0.98 9.59
CA LYS A 209 6.61 0.46 10.93
C LYS A 209 5.13 0.56 11.27
N ARG A 210 4.69 -0.30 12.20
CA ARG A 210 3.38 -0.14 12.85
C ARG A 210 3.34 1.13 13.71
N ILE A 211 2.22 1.83 13.65
CA ILE A 211 1.82 2.82 14.63
C ILE A 211 0.75 2.18 15.52
N THR A 212 1.04 2.05 16.82
CA THR A 212 0.15 1.41 17.80
C THR A 212 -0.68 2.42 18.57
N ASN A 213 -0.13 3.61 18.80
CA ASN A 213 -0.83 4.73 19.40
C ASN A 213 -1.52 5.57 18.32
N PHE A 214 -2.85 5.66 18.35
CA PHE A 214 -3.60 6.42 17.34
C PHE A 214 -3.21 7.91 17.34
N GLU A 215 -2.83 8.45 18.49
CA GLU A 215 -2.37 9.85 18.62
C GLU A 215 -1.04 10.11 17.89
N GLU A 216 -0.27 9.07 17.59
CA GLU A 216 0.98 9.19 16.82
C GLU A 216 0.77 9.05 15.31
N ALA A 217 -0.41 8.59 14.87
CA ALA A 217 -0.74 8.47 13.46
C ALA A 217 -0.82 9.86 12.82
N ARG A 218 -0.50 9.94 11.53
CA ARG A 218 -0.41 11.19 10.78
C ARG A 218 -1.20 11.08 9.48
N PRO A 219 -1.72 12.20 8.96
CA PRO A 219 -2.28 12.24 7.61
C PRO A 219 -1.28 11.67 6.61
N GLY A 220 -1.73 10.77 5.73
CA GLY A 220 -0.90 10.03 4.77
C GLY A 220 -0.37 8.69 5.27
N ASP A 221 -0.57 8.31 6.54
CA ASP A 221 -0.37 6.92 6.96
C ASP A 221 -1.40 6.00 6.30
N PHE A 222 -1.03 4.75 6.04
CA PHE A 222 -1.94 3.74 5.50
C PHE A 222 -2.62 2.98 6.64
N ILE A 223 -3.91 2.69 6.49
CA ILE A 223 -4.69 1.95 7.49
C ILE A 223 -5.40 0.78 6.82
N ASP A 224 -5.26 -0.40 7.41
CA ASP A 224 -6.14 -1.54 7.15
C ASP A 224 -7.00 -1.78 8.39
N PHE A 225 -8.31 -1.80 8.23
CA PHE A 225 -9.24 -2.04 9.33
C PHE A 225 -10.31 -3.07 8.97
N SER A 226 -10.94 -3.63 10.00
CA SER A 226 -12.07 -4.56 9.86
C SER A 226 -13.33 -4.00 10.51
N ARG A 227 -14.49 -4.37 9.95
CA ARG A 227 -15.82 -4.00 10.49
C ARG A 227 -16.51 -5.20 11.13
N GLU A 228 -17.51 -4.93 11.97
CA GLU A 228 -18.30 -5.97 12.66
C GLU A 228 -19.01 -6.93 11.69
N ASN A 229 -19.26 -6.52 10.45
CA ASN A 229 -19.84 -7.35 9.39
C ASN A 229 -18.81 -8.21 8.63
N GLN A 230 -17.60 -8.38 9.18
CA GLN A 230 -16.51 -9.18 8.61
C GLN A 230 -15.92 -8.64 7.29
N THR A 231 -16.20 -7.39 6.94
CA THR A 231 -15.55 -6.71 5.80
C THR A 231 -14.27 -6.01 6.23
N GLY A 232 -13.27 -5.99 5.34
CA GLY A 232 -12.04 -5.23 5.48
C GLY A 232 -12.05 -3.94 4.65
N HIS A 233 -11.12 -3.03 4.93
CA HIS A 233 -10.88 -1.86 4.08
C HIS A 233 -9.46 -1.33 4.26
N THR A 234 -8.81 -1.00 3.15
CA THR A 234 -7.49 -0.35 3.13
C THR A 234 -7.65 1.10 2.69
N VAL A 235 -7.09 2.04 3.45
CA VAL A 235 -7.31 3.47 3.26
C VAL A 235 -6.04 4.28 3.52
N VAL A 236 -6.02 5.53 3.05
CA VAL A 236 -5.06 6.55 3.49
C VAL A 236 -5.72 7.42 4.55
N LEU A 237 -5.11 7.54 5.73
CA LEU A 237 -5.61 8.39 6.81
C LEU A 237 -5.53 9.86 6.38
N ILE A 238 -6.62 10.60 6.58
CA ILE A 238 -6.65 12.06 6.39
C ILE A 238 -6.71 12.76 7.73
N ASP A 239 -7.61 12.32 8.62
CA ASP A 239 -7.69 12.86 9.96
C ASP A 239 -8.45 11.92 10.90
N TRP A 240 -8.30 12.11 12.20
CA TRP A 240 -9.11 11.47 13.21
C TRP A 240 -10.39 12.26 13.47
N VAL A 241 -11.52 11.55 13.57
CA VAL A 241 -12.76 12.16 14.04
C VAL A 241 -12.79 12.08 15.55
N ARG A 242 -13.04 13.22 16.20
CA ARG A 242 -13.08 13.33 17.65
C ARG A 242 -14.43 13.77 18.16
N ASP A 243 -14.80 13.23 19.32
CA ASP A 243 -15.88 13.72 20.16
C ASP A 243 -15.33 13.89 21.58
N ASN A 244 -15.49 15.08 22.15
CA ASN A 244 -14.95 15.44 23.48
C ASN A 244 -13.47 15.04 23.65
N GLY A 245 -12.65 15.29 22.63
CA GLY A 245 -11.21 14.96 22.61
C GLY A 245 -10.88 13.48 22.35
N LYS A 246 -11.84 12.56 22.48
CA LYS A 246 -11.67 11.13 22.21
C LYS A 246 -11.76 10.84 20.73
N ILE A 247 -10.85 10.02 20.21
CA ILE A 247 -10.96 9.50 18.83
C ILE A 247 -12.13 8.52 18.75
N VAL A 248 -13.11 8.86 17.91
CA VAL A 248 -14.35 8.10 17.69
C VAL A 248 -14.52 7.58 16.26
N GLY A 249 -13.67 7.99 15.34
CA GLY A 249 -13.68 7.55 13.96
C GLY A 249 -12.50 8.12 13.20
N LEU A 250 -12.56 8.01 11.87
CA LEU A 250 -11.53 8.51 10.97
C LEU A 250 -12.14 9.05 9.69
N ARG A 251 -11.52 10.11 9.18
CA ARG A 251 -11.66 10.56 7.80
C ARG A 251 -10.50 9.98 7.01
N TYR A 252 -10.80 9.42 5.85
CA TYR A 252 -9.82 8.75 5.02
C TYR A 252 -10.09 8.99 3.53
N TRP A 253 -9.11 8.62 2.70
CA TRP A 253 -9.21 8.55 1.25
C TRP A 253 -9.05 7.08 0.81
N SER A 254 -9.95 6.59 -0.05
CA SER A 254 -9.89 5.24 -0.63
C SER A 254 -10.90 5.08 -1.77
N SER A 255 -11.10 3.85 -2.27
CA SER A 255 -12.13 3.48 -3.24
C SER A 255 -13.09 2.43 -2.67
N GLN A 256 -14.40 2.70 -2.75
CA GLN A 256 -15.45 1.78 -2.26
C GLN A 256 -16.78 1.97 -2.98
N GLU A 257 -17.65 0.95 -2.88
CA GLU A 257 -18.97 0.95 -3.50
C GLU A 257 -19.82 2.15 -3.08
N SER A 258 -19.91 2.42 -1.78
CA SER A 258 -20.76 3.50 -1.25
C SER A 258 -20.34 4.92 -1.65
N THR A 259 -19.15 5.08 -2.23
CA THR A 259 -18.66 6.36 -2.78
C THR A 259 -18.61 6.34 -4.31
N ASN A 260 -19.08 5.26 -4.94
CA ASN A 260 -19.01 5.01 -6.39
C ASN A 260 -17.59 5.10 -6.97
N GLY A 261 -16.56 4.81 -6.16
CA GLY A 261 -15.18 4.94 -6.58
C GLY A 261 -14.26 5.62 -5.56
N ILE A 262 -13.20 6.23 -6.07
CA ILE A 262 -12.22 6.97 -5.27
C ILE A 262 -12.87 8.21 -4.65
N ALA A 263 -12.83 8.32 -3.32
CA ALA A 263 -13.32 9.49 -2.61
C ALA A 263 -12.75 9.61 -1.20
N TYR A 264 -12.97 10.80 -0.63
CA TYR A 264 -12.89 11.01 0.81
C TYR A 264 -14.14 10.48 1.50
N LYS A 265 -13.98 9.80 2.63
CA LYS A 265 -15.10 9.35 3.45
C LYS A 265 -14.76 9.39 4.94
N THR A 266 -15.81 9.50 5.75
CA THR A 266 -15.73 9.38 7.21
C THR A 266 -16.49 8.15 7.65
N GLU A 267 -15.87 7.34 8.50
CA GLU A 267 -16.50 6.22 9.20
C GLU A 267 -16.09 6.22 10.67
N TYR A 268 -16.86 5.50 11.49
CA TYR A 268 -16.74 5.57 12.95
C TYR A 268 -16.48 4.21 13.57
N PHE A 269 -15.78 4.24 14.71
CA PHE A 269 -15.47 3.05 15.50
C PHE A 269 -16.71 2.49 16.19
N ASN A 270 -16.68 1.19 16.48
CA ASN A 270 -17.70 0.45 17.20
C ASN A 270 -17.69 0.69 18.72
N ILE A 271 -17.48 1.93 19.13
CA ILE A 271 -17.49 2.36 20.52
C ILE A 271 -18.83 3.04 20.86
N LEU A 272 -19.17 3.05 22.15
CA LEU A 272 -20.39 3.67 22.64
C LEU A 272 -20.22 5.19 22.85
N ARG A 273 -21.29 5.92 22.55
CA ARG A 273 -21.55 7.29 23.00
C ARG A 273 -21.92 7.32 24.49
N SER A 274 -21.97 8.52 25.05
CA SER A 274 -22.47 8.75 26.43
C SER A 274 -23.90 8.28 26.63
N ASP A 275 -24.74 8.31 25.59
CA ASP A 275 -26.13 7.86 25.60
C ASP A 275 -26.30 6.34 25.39
N GLY A 276 -25.19 5.59 25.30
CA GLY A 276 -25.19 4.14 25.09
C GLY A 276 -25.39 3.70 23.64
N THR A 277 -25.54 4.61 22.67
CA THR A 277 -25.64 4.27 21.25
C THR A 277 -24.25 4.06 20.62
N LYS A 278 -24.14 3.20 19.59
CA LYS A 278 -22.86 2.98 18.87
C LYS A 278 -22.56 4.10 17.88
N TYR A 279 -21.29 4.48 17.82
CA TYR A 279 -20.76 5.43 16.84
C TYR A 279 -20.83 4.88 15.40
N GLY A 280 -20.23 3.72 15.19
CA GLY A 280 -20.22 3.01 13.91
C GLY A 280 -19.90 1.53 14.11
N ASN A 281 -19.26 0.94 13.11
CA ASN A 281 -19.01 -0.51 13.04
C ASN A 281 -17.55 -0.87 12.75
N ILE A 282 -16.63 0.09 12.67
CA ILE A 282 -15.19 -0.21 12.55
C ILE A 282 -14.71 -0.76 13.89
N MET A 283 -14.19 -1.99 13.90
CA MET A 283 -13.66 -2.61 15.10
C MET A 283 -12.37 -1.92 15.50
N LYS A 284 -12.41 -1.10 16.55
CA LYS A 284 -11.27 -0.26 16.98
C LYS A 284 -10.00 -1.08 17.24
N ASP A 285 -10.16 -2.29 17.76
CA ASP A 285 -9.05 -3.20 18.09
C ASP A 285 -8.50 -3.95 16.87
N ASN A 286 -9.16 -3.83 15.71
CA ASN A 286 -8.74 -4.44 14.44
C ASN A 286 -8.32 -3.37 13.42
N VAL A 287 -7.62 -2.35 13.90
CA VAL A 287 -7.04 -1.26 13.09
C VAL A 287 -5.51 -1.44 13.04
N TYR A 288 -4.97 -1.50 11.82
CA TYR A 288 -3.55 -1.67 11.54
C TYR A 288 -3.05 -0.43 10.81
N ILE A 289 -2.27 0.41 11.50
CA ILE A 289 -1.75 1.67 10.97
C ILE A 289 -0.28 1.47 10.58
N GLY A 290 0.03 1.66 9.31
CA GLY A 290 1.36 1.56 8.76
C GLY A 290 1.89 2.93 8.34
N ARG A 291 3.03 3.31 8.89
CA ARG A 291 3.81 4.46 8.43
C ARG A 291 4.97 3.99 7.58
N VAL A 292 5.04 4.49 6.36
CA VAL A 292 6.18 4.24 5.46
C VAL A 292 7.36 5.10 5.88
N VAL A 293 8.53 4.48 5.96
CA VAL A 293 9.82 5.10 6.29
C VAL A 293 10.87 4.42 5.39
N PRO A 294 11.05 4.93 4.15
CA PRO A 294 11.98 4.36 3.17
C PRO A 294 13.41 4.29 3.68
#